data_AF-A0A9E2Z8W2-F1
#
_entry.id   AF-A0A9E2Z8W2-F1
#
_cell.length_a   1.000
_cell.length_b   1.000
_cell.length_c   1.000
_cell.angle_alpha   90.00
_cell.angle_beta   90.00
_cell.angle_gamma   90.00
#
_symmetry.space_group_name_H-M   'P 1'
#
loop_
_entity.id
_entity.type
_entity.pdbx_description
1 polymer ?
#
loop_
_entity_poly.entity_id
_entity_poly.type
_entity_poly.pdbx_seq_one_letter_code
_entity_poly.pdbx_strand_id
1 'polypeptide(L)'
;MTPLNREHFPVTDSWTYLNHAGIAPMPQPSVDAMHLRATEVARDGEFSYAAHRDEIERVRLSAARLMDVPATDVAFVRNTTAGLGFVANGLDWTPGDRVVVPDLEFPSTLYPWLALADRGVVIDRVRPIGPGGRLEIAAFAERITAGPPPRLVATSWVQFGRGWRVDLAELSRLCREVGALLCVDVIQALGVVPARLEEWGVDFAMADGHKWLLGPEGTGVLYVRGSRLDLLRPLEPGWNS
;
A
#
# COMPACT_ATOMS: atom_id res chain seq x y z
N MET A 1 5.42 0.34 -23.57
CA MET A 1 6.20 1.27 -22.73
C MET A 1 7.66 1.07 -23.05
N THR A 2 8.42 2.15 -23.23
CA THR A 2 9.88 2.08 -23.33
C THR A 2 10.43 1.72 -21.96
N PRO A 3 11.29 0.69 -21.83
CA PRO A 3 11.89 0.34 -20.55
C PRO A 3 12.79 1.46 -20.03
N LEU A 4 12.82 1.65 -18.71
CA LEU A 4 13.76 2.57 -18.07
C LEU A 4 15.15 1.92 -18.00
N ASN A 5 16.10 2.52 -18.71
CA ASN A 5 17.52 2.15 -18.65
C ASN A 5 18.29 2.93 -17.58
N ARG A 6 19.50 2.45 -17.26
CA ARG A 6 20.44 3.07 -16.32
C ARG A 6 20.69 4.56 -16.60
N GLU A 7 20.75 4.95 -17.87
CA GLU A 7 20.98 6.34 -18.31
C GLU A 7 19.90 7.34 -17.83
N HIS A 8 18.70 6.85 -17.50
CA HIS A 8 17.65 7.71 -16.94
C HIS A 8 17.87 8.03 -15.46
N PHE A 9 18.89 7.46 -14.81
CA PHE A 9 19.13 7.64 -13.38
C PHE A 9 20.47 8.37 -13.16
N PRO A 10 20.48 9.72 -13.05
CA PRO A 10 21.69 10.50 -12.88
C PRO A 10 22.55 10.11 -11.66
N VAL A 11 21.93 9.54 -10.63
CA VAL A 11 22.65 9.03 -9.45
C VAL A 11 23.74 8.01 -9.83
N THR A 12 23.58 7.32 -10.96
CA THR A 12 24.47 6.26 -11.42
C THR A 12 25.77 6.75 -12.03
N ASP A 13 25.88 8.05 -12.29
CA ASP A 13 27.11 8.72 -12.72
C ASP A 13 28.10 8.91 -11.55
N SER A 14 27.57 8.99 -10.33
CA SER A 14 28.34 9.26 -9.12
C SER A 14 28.40 8.07 -8.15
N TRP A 15 27.40 7.19 -8.16
CA TRP A 15 27.23 6.16 -7.13
C TRP A 15 26.84 4.79 -7.69
N THR A 16 27.29 3.75 -7.00
CA THR A 16 26.65 2.42 -7.08
C THR A 16 25.48 2.40 -6.11
N TYR A 17 24.29 2.74 -6.61
CA TYR A 17 23.10 2.90 -5.76
C TYR A 17 22.42 1.57 -5.43
N LEU A 18 22.53 1.12 -4.18
CA LEU A 18 22.02 -0.18 -3.71
C LEU A 18 20.88 -0.05 -2.67
N ASN A 19 20.17 1.08 -2.63
CA ASN A 19 19.18 1.38 -1.57
C ASN A 19 17.78 1.76 -2.07
N HIS A 20 17.31 1.17 -3.18
CA HIS A 20 15.96 1.45 -3.72
C HIS A 20 14.83 1.17 -2.71
N ALA A 21 15.04 0.20 -1.82
CA ALA A 21 14.09 -0.17 -0.76
C ALA A 21 13.95 0.91 0.34
N GLY A 22 14.93 1.81 0.46
CA GLY A 22 14.90 2.97 1.34
C GLY A 22 14.21 4.14 0.64
N ILE A 23 14.89 4.71 -0.35
CA ILE A 23 14.38 5.79 -1.21
C ILE A 23 14.88 5.47 -2.63
N ALA A 24 14.02 5.43 -3.63
CA ALA A 24 14.48 5.20 -4.99
C ALA A 24 14.95 6.50 -5.63
N PRO A 25 16.02 6.47 -6.44
CA PRO A 25 16.36 7.60 -7.29
C PRO A 25 15.25 7.79 -8.32
N MET A 26 14.71 8.99 -8.43
CA MET A 26 13.76 9.31 -9.50
C MET A 26 14.48 9.29 -10.84
N PRO A 27 13.92 8.62 -11.87
CA PRO A 27 14.45 8.71 -13.21
C PRO A 27 14.14 10.08 -13.80
N GLN A 28 14.98 10.57 -14.72
CA GLN A 28 14.87 11.88 -15.34
C GLN A 28 13.47 12.15 -15.95
N PRO A 29 12.80 11.19 -16.62
CA PRO A 29 11.43 11.39 -17.09
C PRO A 29 10.41 11.73 -15.98
N SER A 30 10.56 11.17 -14.77
CA SER A 30 9.69 11.53 -13.63
C SER A 30 9.95 12.97 -13.17
N VAL A 31 11.22 13.37 -13.13
CA VAL A 31 11.64 14.73 -12.78
C VAL A 31 11.10 15.74 -13.80
N ASP A 32 11.24 15.45 -15.09
CA ASP A 32 10.76 16.31 -16.17
C ASP A 32 9.23 16.48 -16.13
N ALA A 33 8.49 15.40 -15.83
CA ALA A 33 7.04 15.46 -15.68
C ALA A 33 6.60 16.38 -14.53
N MET A 34 7.31 16.34 -13.39
CA MET A 34 7.04 17.25 -12.27
C MET A 34 7.30 18.71 -12.64
N HIS A 35 8.42 18.99 -13.33
CA HIS A 35 8.74 20.34 -13.79
C HIS A 35 7.73 20.87 -14.80
N LEU A 36 7.28 20.02 -15.73
CA LEU A 36 6.24 20.37 -16.69
C LEU A 36 4.95 20.75 -15.96
N ARG A 37 4.49 19.91 -15.03
CA ARG A 37 3.26 20.15 -14.26
C ARG A 37 3.31 21.48 -13.51
N ALA A 38 4.43 21.81 -12.89
CA ALA A 38 4.61 23.09 -12.18
C ALA A 38 4.62 24.29 -13.15
N THR A 39 5.28 24.13 -14.29
CA THR A 39 5.38 25.19 -15.32
C THR A 39 4.01 25.51 -15.92
N GLU A 40 3.19 24.50 -16.22
CA GLU A 40 1.85 24.69 -16.76
C GLU A 40 0.92 25.43 -15.80
N VAL A 41 0.98 25.11 -14.50
CA VAL A 41 0.19 25.84 -13.49
C VAL A 41 0.67 27.28 -13.37
N ALA A 42 1.98 27.51 -13.37
CA ALA A 42 2.53 28.85 -13.29
C ALA A 42 2.14 29.72 -14.50
N ARG A 43 2.05 29.10 -15.69
CA ARG A 43 1.69 29.80 -16.93
C ARG A 43 0.19 30.03 -17.07
N ASP A 44 -0.61 28.97 -16.86
CA ASP A 44 -2.01 28.93 -17.30
C ASP A 44 -3.00 28.86 -16.12
N GLY A 45 -2.54 28.61 -14.89
CA GLY A 45 -3.41 28.49 -13.72
C GLY A 45 -4.55 27.49 -13.94
N GLU A 46 -5.78 27.92 -13.64
CA GLU A 46 -7.00 27.11 -13.79
C GLU A 46 -7.24 26.60 -15.21
N PHE A 47 -6.76 27.29 -16.26
CA PHE A 47 -7.00 26.88 -17.65
C PHE A 47 -6.32 25.55 -18.00
N SER A 48 -5.29 25.15 -17.25
CA SER A 48 -4.62 23.85 -17.39
C SER A 48 -5.35 22.69 -16.68
N TYR A 49 -6.32 23.00 -15.81
CA TYR A 49 -6.94 22.04 -14.89
C TYR A 49 -7.63 20.88 -15.60
N ALA A 50 -8.30 21.12 -16.74
CA ALA A 50 -8.97 20.06 -17.49
C ALA A 50 -7.97 19.01 -17.99
N ALA A 51 -6.85 19.44 -18.59
CA ALA A 51 -5.80 18.54 -19.07
C ALA A 51 -5.17 17.73 -17.92
N HIS A 52 -5.00 18.36 -16.75
CA HIS A 52 -4.47 17.71 -15.56
C HIS A 52 -5.42 16.68 -14.96
N ARG A 53 -6.74 16.92 -15.01
CA ARG A 53 -7.72 15.89 -14.61
C ARG A 53 -7.60 14.64 -15.47
N ASP A 54 -7.48 14.81 -16.80
CA ASP A 54 -7.31 13.67 -17.70
C ASP A 54 -6.00 12.91 -17.40
N GLU A 55 -4.94 13.63 -17.01
CA GLU A 55 -3.69 13.02 -16.59
C GLU A 55 -3.82 12.22 -15.30
N ILE A 56 -4.51 12.77 -14.29
CA ILE A 56 -4.81 12.07 -13.03
C ILE A 56 -5.53 10.74 -13.30
N GLU A 57 -6.50 10.73 -14.21
CA GLU A 57 -7.21 9.49 -14.57
C GLU A 57 -6.33 8.51 -15.36
N ARG A 58 -5.40 8.99 -16.21
CA ARG A 58 -4.38 8.12 -16.84
C ARG A 58 -3.44 7.50 -15.80
N VAL A 59 -3.05 8.27 -14.77
CA VAL A 59 -2.26 7.75 -13.65
C VAL A 59 -3.06 6.69 -12.89
N ARG A 60 -4.36 6.92 -12.64
CA ARG A 60 -5.24 5.98 -11.95
C ARG A 60 -5.36 4.65 -12.70
N LEU A 61 -5.58 4.72 -14.01
CA LEU A 61 -5.60 3.53 -14.89
C LEU A 61 -4.26 2.77 -14.89
N SER A 62 -3.14 3.48 -14.76
CA SER A 62 -1.81 2.86 -14.73
C SER A 62 -1.53 2.19 -13.37
N ALA A 63 -1.90 2.84 -12.27
CA ALA A 63 -1.85 2.25 -10.93
C ALA A 63 -2.76 1.01 -10.82
N ALA A 64 -3.97 1.08 -11.37
CA ALA A 64 -4.92 -0.02 -11.42
C ALA A 64 -4.34 -1.23 -12.17
N ARG A 65 -3.68 -1.01 -13.33
CA ARG A 65 -2.96 -2.07 -14.05
C ARG A 65 -1.80 -2.67 -13.27
N LEU A 66 -1.03 -1.87 -12.53
CA LEU A 66 0.10 -2.38 -11.73
C LEU A 66 -0.38 -3.28 -10.57
N MET A 67 -1.57 -2.99 -10.04
CA MET A 67 -2.20 -3.73 -8.95
C MET A 67 -3.09 -4.88 -9.43
N ASP A 68 -3.47 -4.87 -10.71
CA ASP A 68 -4.46 -5.76 -11.34
C ASP A 68 -5.81 -5.69 -10.61
N VAL A 69 -6.40 -4.49 -10.65
CA VAL A 69 -7.68 -4.12 -10.00
C VAL A 69 -8.48 -3.14 -10.88
N PRO A 70 -9.79 -2.93 -10.62
CA PRO A 70 -10.55 -1.88 -11.29
C PRO A 70 -10.04 -0.48 -10.94
N ALA A 71 -10.02 0.44 -11.91
CA ALA A 71 -9.58 1.81 -11.66
C ALA A 71 -10.49 2.59 -10.70
N THR A 72 -11.77 2.22 -10.62
CA THR A 72 -12.75 2.75 -9.65
C THR A 72 -12.38 2.44 -8.20
N ASP A 73 -11.54 1.43 -7.98
CA ASP A 73 -11.14 0.96 -6.65
C ASP A 73 -9.81 1.58 -6.20
N VAL A 74 -9.26 2.51 -7.00
CA VAL A 74 -7.96 3.16 -6.74
C VAL A 74 -8.18 4.61 -6.33
N ALA A 75 -7.68 4.97 -5.15
CA ALA A 75 -7.56 6.34 -4.65
C ALA A 75 -6.09 6.78 -4.60
N PHE A 76 -5.87 8.10 -4.61
CA PHE A 76 -4.55 8.69 -4.38
C PHE A 76 -4.42 9.13 -2.93
N VAL A 77 -3.28 8.84 -2.33
CA VAL A 77 -2.95 9.19 -0.95
C VAL A 77 -1.56 9.82 -0.91
N ARG A 78 -1.20 10.44 0.23
CA ARG A 78 0.11 11.08 0.38
C ARG A 78 1.26 10.07 0.44
N ASN A 79 1.03 8.89 1.00
CA ASN A 79 2.02 7.83 1.21
C ASN A 79 1.35 6.56 1.76
N THR A 80 2.12 5.47 1.88
CA THR A 80 1.70 4.21 2.52
C THR A 80 1.12 4.44 3.93
N THR A 81 1.77 5.28 4.75
CA THR A 81 1.34 5.57 6.12
C THR A 81 -0.08 6.16 6.16
N ALA A 82 -0.38 7.11 5.26
CA ALA A 82 -1.70 7.71 5.15
C ALA A 82 -2.75 6.67 4.73
N GLY A 83 -2.44 5.81 3.75
CA GLY A 83 -3.34 4.73 3.33
C GLY A 83 -3.68 3.76 4.46
N LEU A 84 -2.68 3.31 5.22
CA LEU A 84 -2.88 2.45 6.40
C LEU A 84 -3.67 3.18 7.48
N GLY A 85 -3.39 4.45 7.73
CA GLY A 85 -4.13 5.29 8.67
C GLY A 85 -5.60 5.43 8.28
N PHE A 86 -5.92 5.58 6.99
CA PHE A 86 -7.28 5.65 6.49
C PHE A 86 -8.06 4.35 6.72
N VAL A 87 -7.44 3.18 6.49
CA VAL A 87 -8.10 1.90 6.80
C VAL A 87 -8.26 1.72 8.31
N ALA A 88 -7.18 1.91 9.08
CA ALA A 88 -7.20 1.72 10.53
C ALA A 88 -8.22 2.61 11.23
N ASN A 89 -8.36 3.86 10.81
CA ASN A 89 -9.27 4.80 11.47
C ASN A 89 -10.65 4.88 10.80
N GLY A 90 -10.79 4.46 9.55
CA GLY A 90 -12.06 4.46 8.80
C GLY A 90 -12.96 3.27 9.12
N LEU A 91 -12.41 2.15 9.59
CA LEU A 91 -13.19 1.00 10.03
C LEU A 91 -13.87 1.26 11.39
N ASP A 92 -15.09 0.75 11.52
CA ASP A 92 -15.90 0.89 12.74
C ASP A 92 -15.57 -0.14 13.82
N TRP A 93 -14.56 0.11 14.65
CA TRP A 93 -14.14 -0.84 15.70
C TRP A 93 -15.10 -0.96 16.87
N THR A 94 -15.26 -2.18 17.37
CA THR A 94 -15.90 -2.50 18.65
C THR A 94 -14.85 -3.00 19.64
N PRO A 95 -14.92 -2.64 20.95
CA PRO A 95 -14.03 -3.21 21.94
C PRO A 95 -14.04 -4.74 21.92
N GLY A 96 -12.86 -5.35 21.93
CA GLY A 96 -12.67 -6.79 21.76
C GLY A 96 -12.44 -7.25 20.32
N ASP A 97 -12.67 -6.39 19.31
CA ASP A 97 -12.23 -6.68 17.93
C ASP A 97 -10.73 -6.95 17.92
N ARG A 98 -10.31 -7.94 17.13
CA ARG A 98 -8.90 -8.34 17.03
C ARG A 98 -8.29 -7.90 15.71
N VAL A 99 -7.05 -7.43 15.76
CA VAL A 99 -6.21 -7.20 14.58
C VAL A 99 -4.97 -8.09 14.67
N VAL A 100 -4.74 -8.89 13.64
CA VAL A 100 -3.56 -9.76 13.55
C VAL A 100 -2.49 -9.07 12.71
N VAL A 101 -1.30 -8.86 13.28
CA VAL A 101 -0.15 -8.23 12.60
C VAL A 101 1.15 -8.97 12.92
N PRO A 102 2.14 -8.99 12.02
CA PRO A 102 3.44 -9.57 12.34
C PRO A 102 4.15 -8.82 13.48
N ASP A 103 5.01 -9.52 14.21
CA ASP A 103 5.83 -8.94 15.27
C ASP A 103 6.86 -7.94 14.72
N LEU A 104 7.40 -8.26 13.54
CA LEU A 104 8.37 -7.42 12.84
C LEU A 104 7.73 -6.81 11.61
N GLU A 105 7.14 -5.63 11.77
CA GLU A 105 6.63 -4.82 10.67
C GLU A 105 7.33 -3.46 10.66
N PHE A 106 7.28 -2.78 9.50
CA PHE A 106 7.73 -1.40 9.45
C PHE A 106 6.82 -0.54 10.37
N PRO A 107 7.35 0.48 11.08
CA PRO A 107 6.56 1.28 12.01
C PRO A 107 5.22 1.79 11.47
N SER A 108 5.20 2.28 10.23
CA SER A 108 3.95 2.74 9.58
C SER A 108 2.93 1.62 9.39
N THR A 109 3.36 0.38 9.19
CA THR A 109 2.51 -0.81 9.01
C THR A 109 2.03 -1.39 10.32
N LEU A 110 2.61 -0.95 11.44
CA LEU A 110 2.31 -1.47 12.77
C LEU A 110 1.56 -0.47 13.66
N TYR A 111 2.07 0.75 13.77
CA TYR A 111 1.60 1.73 14.75
C TYR A 111 0.13 2.16 14.59
N PRO A 112 -0.43 2.28 13.36
CA PRO A 112 -1.86 2.59 13.20
C PRO A 112 -2.76 1.58 13.93
N TRP A 113 -2.37 0.31 13.95
CA TRP A 113 -3.12 -0.75 14.62
C TRP A 113 -2.91 -0.71 16.14
N LEU A 114 -1.67 -0.50 16.60
CA LEU A 114 -1.40 -0.36 18.04
C LEU A 114 -2.18 0.80 18.67
N ALA A 115 -2.35 1.90 17.94
CA ALA A 115 -3.13 3.05 18.39
C ALA A 115 -4.63 2.73 18.61
N LEU A 116 -5.14 1.64 18.04
CA LEU A 116 -6.53 1.21 18.25
C LEU A 116 -6.73 0.54 19.62
N ALA A 117 -5.67 0.25 20.37
CA ALA A 117 -5.78 -0.25 21.73
C ALA A 117 -6.59 0.69 22.65
N ASP A 118 -6.48 2.01 22.42
CA ASP A 118 -7.28 3.02 23.14
C ASP A 118 -8.79 2.91 22.87
N ARG A 119 -9.18 2.21 21.79
CA ARG A 119 -10.57 1.89 21.42
C ARG A 119 -10.98 0.48 21.88
N GLY A 120 -10.14 -0.21 22.66
CA GLY A 120 -10.37 -1.57 23.14
C GLY A 120 -10.09 -2.66 22.11
N VAL A 121 -9.41 -2.35 21.00
CA VAL A 121 -8.99 -3.36 20.00
C VAL A 121 -7.81 -4.17 20.52
N VAL A 122 -7.88 -5.49 20.35
CA VAL A 122 -6.82 -6.43 20.77
C VAL A 122 -5.85 -6.65 19.61
N ILE A 123 -4.55 -6.48 19.85
CA ILE A 123 -3.52 -6.65 18.82
C ILE A 123 -2.80 -7.99 19.00
N ASP A 124 -3.04 -8.90 18.07
CA ASP A 124 -2.42 -10.21 18.03
C ASP A 124 -1.19 -10.22 17.16
N ARG A 125 -0.08 -10.66 17.74
CA ARG A 125 1.22 -10.67 17.10
C ARG A 125 1.57 -12.00 16.48
N VAL A 126 1.99 -11.99 15.21
CA VAL A 126 2.47 -13.16 14.49
C VAL A 126 3.99 -13.22 14.52
N ARG A 127 4.53 -14.27 15.16
CA ARG A 127 5.96 -14.53 15.19
C ARG A 127 6.39 -15.27 13.93
N PRO A 128 7.52 -14.90 13.30
CA PRO A 128 8.11 -15.70 12.24
C PRO A 128 8.57 -17.06 12.80
N ILE A 129 8.14 -18.15 12.17
CA ILE A 129 8.50 -19.53 12.56
C ILE A 129 9.36 -20.24 11.52
N GLY A 130 9.47 -19.69 10.31
CA GLY A 130 10.22 -20.30 9.22
C GLY A 130 11.73 -20.04 9.30
N PRO A 131 12.54 -20.79 8.53
CA PRO A 131 13.99 -20.61 8.46
C PRO A 131 14.38 -19.16 8.11
N GLY A 132 15.43 -18.64 8.76
CA GLY A 132 15.88 -17.26 8.56
C GLY A 132 14.86 -16.21 9.02
N GLY A 133 13.95 -16.58 9.92
CA GLY A 133 12.89 -15.70 10.41
C GLY A 133 11.84 -15.38 9.34
N ARG A 134 11.54 -16.36 8.48
CA ARG A 134 10.48 -16.25 7.48
C ARG A 134 9.11 -16.27 8.15
N LEU A 135 8.26 -15.36 7.73
CA LEU A 135 6.86 -15.31 8.15
C LEU A 135 6.07 -16.32 7.30
N GLU A 136 5.61 -17.40 7.93
CA GLU A 136 4.89 -18.47 7.25
C GLU A 136 3.39 -18.34 7.48
N ILE A 137 2.62 -18.84 6.51
CA ILE A 137 1.15 -18.89 6.57
C ILE A 137 0.67 -19.62 7.84
N ALA A 138 1.35 -20.68 8.26
CA ALA A 138 1.01 -21.41 9.47
C ALA A 138 1.05 -20.54 10.74
N ALA A 139 1.95 -19.55 10.80
CA ALA A 139 1.99 -18.62 11.93
C ALA A 139 0.78 -17.66 11.93
N PHE A 140 0.33 -17.22 10.76
CA PHE A 140 -0.91 -16.46 10.64
C PHE A 140 -2.11 -17.32 11.03
N ALA A 141 -2.20 -18.55 10.52
CA ALA A 141 -3.29 -19.48 10.81
C ALA A 141 -3.43 -19.69 12.32
N GLU A 142 -2.34 -19.98 13.03
CA GLU A 142 -2.32 -20.13 14.49
C GLU A 142 -2.97 -18.93 15.19
N ARG A 143 -2.60 -17.71 14.81
CA ARG A 143 -3.11 -16.48 15.44
C ARG A 143 -4.55 -16.18 15.05
N ILE A 144 -4.93 -16.41 13.80
CA ILE A 144 -6.31 -16.24 13.31
C ILE A 144 -7.25 -17.18 14.11
N THR A 145 -6.85 -18.43 14.33
CA THR A 145 -7.69 -19.45 14.99
C THR A 145 -7.58 -19.49 16.52
N ALA A 146 -6.71 -18.71 17.15
CA ALA A 146 -6.48 -18.74 18.60
C ALA A 146 -7.65 -18.24 19.46
N GLY A 147 -8.73 -17.73 18.85
CA GLY A 147 -9.87 -17.13 19.54
C GLY A 147 -11.00 -16.76 18.57
N PRO A 148 -11.91 -15.85 18.96
CA PRO A 148 -12.96 -15.34 18.06
C PRO A 148 -12.34 -14.75 16.78
N PRO A 149 -12.95 -14.91 15.59
CA PRO A 149 -12.37 -14.42 14.34
C PRO A 149 -11.84 -12.98 14.43
N PRO A 150 -10.62 -12.72 13.93
CA PRO A 150 -10.13 -11.36 13.87
C PRO A 150 -10.95 -10.56 12.87
N ARG A 151 -11.08 -9.27 13.15
CA ARG A 151 -11.75 -8.37 12.22
C ARG A 151 -10.86 -8.06 11.01
N LEU A 152 -9.55 -7.97 11.24
CA LEU A 152 -8.59 -7.62 10.21
C LEU A 152 -7.24 -8.32 10.43
N VAL A 153 -6.60 -8.70 9.34
CA VAL A 153 -5.20 -9.10 9.28
C VAL A 153 -4.44 -8.06 8.45
N ALA A 154 -3.36 -7.52 9.01
CA ALA A 154 -2.49 -6.56 8.32
C ALA A 154 -1.07 -7.10 8.18
N THR A 155 -0.44 -6.93 7.01
CA THR A 155 0.95 -7.36 6.78
C THR A 155 1.58 -6.58 5.63
N SER A 156 2.90 -6.50 5.59
CA SER A 156 3.63 -6.16 4.37
C SER A 156 3.68 -7.36 3.42
N TRP A 157 3.48 -7.14 2.11
CA TRP A 157 3.63 -8.18 1.09
C TRP A 157 5.08 -8.67 1.00
N VAL A 158 6.02 -7.71 0.99
CA VAL A 158 7.47 -7.96 1.11
C VAL A 158 7.97 -7.33 2.41
N GLN A 159 8.54 -8.14 3.28
CA GLN A 159 9.02 -7.73 4.61
C GLN A 159 10.28 -6.85 4.51
N PHE A 160 10.21 -5.60 4.97
CA PHE A 160 11.30 -4.61 4.81
C PHE A 160 12.66 -5.08 5.34
N GLY A 161 12.67 -5.81 6.47
CA GLY A 161 13.92 -6.20 7.15
C GLY A 161 14.59 -7.46 6.59
N ARG A 162 13.86 -8.26 5.80
CA ARG A 162 14.35 -9.58 5.33
C ARG A 162 14.07 -9.90 3.86
N GLY A 163 13.23 -9.13 3.18
CA GLY A 163 12.85 -9.35 1.78
C GLY A 163 11.92 -10.54 1.53
N TRP A 164 11.46 -11.23 2.58
CA TRP A 164 10.53 -12.36 2.44
C TRP A 164 9.17 -11.91 1.93
N ARG A 165 8.60 -12.71 1.03
CA ARG A 165 7.24 -12.54 0.50
C ARG A 165 6.23 -13.37 1.26
N VAL A 166 5.13 -12.75 1.65
CA VAL A 166 3.93 -13.44 2.15
C VAL A 166 3.12 -13.94 0.96
N ASP A 167 2.60 -15.16 1.05
CA ASP A 167 1.65 -15.69 0.08
C ASP A 167 0.27 -15.06 0.33
N LEU A 168 -0.03 -13.97 -0.39
CA LEU A 168 -1.27 -13.22 -0.18
C LEU A 168 -2.52 -13.98 -0.61
N ALA A 169 -2.41 -14.88 -1.59
CA ALA A 169 -3.55 -15.68 -2.05
C ALA A 169 -3.99 -16.65 -0.95
N GLU A 170 -3.02 -17.34 -0.35
CA GLU A 170 -3.28 -18.26 0.76
C GLU A 170 -3.68 -17.52 2.04
N LEU A 171 -3.05 -16.39 2.35
CA LEU A 171 -3.43 -15.58 3.51
C LEU A 171 -4.86 -15.04 3.38
N SER A 172 -5.24 -14.53 2.20
CA SER A 172 -6.62 -14.09 1.94
C SER A 172 -7.60 -15.24 2.04
N ARG A 173 -7.26 -16.44 1.55
CA ARG A 173 -8.10 -17.64 1.74
C ARG A 173 -8.39 -17.88 3.22
N LEU A 174 -7.36 -17.87 4.08
CA LEU A 174 -7.53 -18.02 5.53
C LEU A 174 -8.39 -16.91 6.13
N CYS A 175 -8.19 -15.66 5.73
CA CYS A 175 -9.01 -14.54 6.20
C CYS A 175 -10.48 -14.72 5.83
N ARG A 176 -10.77 -15.10 4.58
CA ARG A 176 -12.14 -15.30 4.07
C ARG A 176 -12.87 -16.43 4.80
N GLU A 177 -12.19 -17.50 5.18
CA GLU A 177 -12.79 -18.62 5.90
C GLU A 177 -13.39 -18.23 7.25
N VAL A 178 -12.86 -17.17 7.87
CA VAL A 178 -13.33 -16.67 9.17
C VAL A 178 -14.02 -15.30 9.06
N GLY A 179 -14.15 -14.75 7.84
CA GLY A 179 -14.74 -13.43 7.61
C GLY A 179 -13.85 -12.24 7.96
N ALA A 180 -12.54 -12.43 8.11
CA ALA A 180 -11.58 -11.35 8.38
C ALA A 180 -11.24 -10.57 7.09
N LEU A 181 -10.94 -9.28 7.25
CA LEU A 181 -10.42 -8.43 6.19
C LEU A 181 -8.90 -8.58 6.04
N LEU A 182 -8.36 -8.39 4.83
CA LEU A 182 -6.92 -8.38 4.57
C LEU A 182 -6.45 -6.99 4.08
N CYS A 183 -5.59 -6.35 4.87
CA CYS A 183 -4.95 -5.07 4.56
C CYS A 183 -3.44 -5.26 4.31
N VAL A 184 -2.93 -4.80 3.17
CA VAL A 184 -1.57 -5.13 2.74
C VAL A 184 -0.74 -3.90 2.37
N ASP A 185 0.40 -3.73 3.04
CA ASP A 185 1.43 -2.81 2.57
C ASP A 185 2.19 -3.46 1.40
N VAL A 186 2.03 -2.90 0.19
CA VAL A 186 2.67 -3.40 -1.03
C VAL A 186 3.88 -2.56 -1.46
N ILE A 187 4.33 -1.62 -0.62
CA ILE A 187 5.36 -0.63 -0.98
C ILE A 187 6.67 -1.26 -1.44
N GLN A 188 7.06 -2.42 -0.93
CA GLN A 188 8.33 -3.09 -1.27
C GLN A 188 8.24 -4.02 -2.52
N ALA A 189 7.10 -4.03 -3.21
CA ALA A 189 6.86 -4.96 -4.32
C ALA A 189 6.14 -4.33 -5.52
N LEU A 190 5.25 -3.37 -5.28
CA LEU A 190 4.46 -2.76 -6.35
C LEU A 190 5.36 -2.04 -7.36
N GLY A 191 5.22 -2.39 -8.65
CA GLY A 191 6.07 -1.90 -9.73
C GLY A 191 7.22 -2.85 -10.12
N VAL A 192 7.50 -3.88 -9.31
CA VAL A 192 8.61 -4.83 -9.57
C VAL A 192 8.13 -6.29 -9.58
N VAL A 193 7.25 -6.65 -8.64
CA VAL A 193 6.63 -7.97 -8.60
C VAL A 193 5.22 -7.85 -9.19
N PRO A 194 4.82 -8.71 -10.15
CA PRO A 194 3.47 -8.70 -10.68
C PRO A 194 2.45 -8.93 -9.56
N ALA A 195 1.60 -7.94 -9.32
CA ALA A 195 0.53 -8.03 -8.34
C ALA A 195 -0.75 -8.55 -9.01
N ARG A 196 -1.54 -9.32 -8.26
CA ARG A 196 -2.89 -9.75 -8.66
C ARG A 196 -3.86 -9.55 -7.50
N LEU A 197 -3.97 -8.30 -7.04
CA LEU A 197 -4.62 -8.01 -5.75
C LEU A 197 -6.12 -8.36 -5.77
N GLU A 198 -6.79 -8.16 -6.91
CA GLU A 198 -8.17 -8.57 -7.08
C GLU A 198 -8.32 -10.10 -7.00
N GLU A 199 -7.53 -10.84 -7.80
CA GLU A 199 -7.49 -12.31 -7.86
C GLU A 199 -7.19 -12.92 -6.48
N TRP A 200 -6.20 -12.38 -5.77
CA TRP A 200 -5.79 -12.87 -4.47
C TRP A 200 -6.78 -12.54 -3.35
N GLY A 201 -7.84 -11.77 -3.61
CA GLY A 201 -8.83 -11.48 -2.57
C GLY A 201 -8.32 -10.48 -1.52
N VAL A 202 -7.39 -9.58 -1.86
CA VAL A 202 -6.97 -8.50 -0.94
C VAL A 202 -8.10 -7.47 -0.81
N ASP A 203 -8.40 -7.01 0.41
CA ASP A 203 -9.47 -6.01 0.65
C ASP A 203 -8.93 -4.58 0.56
N PHE A 204 -7.73 -4.34 1.08
CA PHE A 204 -7.06 -3.04 1.03
C PHE A 204 -5.58 -3.20 0.71
N ALA A 205 -5.02 -2.33 -0.13
CA ALA A 205 -3.58 -2.29 -0.34
C ALA A 205 -3.08 -0.88 -0.58
N MET A 206 -1.83 -0.58 -0.22
CA MET A 206 -1.27 0.76 -0.40
C MET A 206 0.23 0.75 -0.64
N ALA A 207 0.69 1.74 -1.39
CA ALA A 207 2.10 2.01 -1.63
C ALA A 207 2.35 3.50 -1.86
N ASP A 208 3.45 3.98 -1.31
CA ASP A 208 4.08 5.25 -1.67
C ASP A 208 4.81 5.14 -3.02
N GLY A 209 4.85 6.24 -3.76
CA GLY A 209 5.50 6.39 -5.05
C GLY A 209 7.02 6.40 -5.01
N HIS A 210 7.65 6.83 -3.91
CA HIS A 210 9.10 7.10 -3.86
C HIS A 210 10.02 5.88 -3.76
N LYS A 211 9.47 4.67 -3.81
CA LYS A 211 10.26 3.44 -3.84
C LYS A 211 10.22 2.83 -5.23
N TRP A 212 9.68 1.62 -5.35
CA TRP A 212 9.73 0.84 -6.58
C TRP A 212 8.83 1.39 -7.71
N LEU A 213 7.95 2.34 -7.39
CA LEU A 213 7.16 3.09 -8.38
C LEU A 213 7.94 4.25 -9.02
N LEU A 214 9.12 4.61 -8.51
CA LEU A 214 10.02 5.61 -9.08
C LEU A 214 9.38 7.01 -9.26
N GLY A 215 8.38 7.31 -8.44
CA GLY A 215 7.71 8.60 -8.35
C GLY A 215 8.26 9.47 -7.22
N PRO A 216 7.68 10.66 -7.00
CA PRO A 216 8.06 11.53 -5.90
C PRO A 216 7.46 11.11 -4.56
N GLU A 217 8.10 11.53 -3.46
CA GLU A 217 7.49 11.53 -2.14
C GLU A 217 6.23 12.41 -2.12
N GLY A 218 5.26 12.06 -1.27
CA GLY A 218 3.99 12.77 -1.18
C GLY A 218 2.95 12.33 -2.20
N THR A 219 3.26 11.32 -3.02
CA THR A 219 2.32 10.68 -3.95
C THR A 219 2.27 9.18 -3.70
N GLY A 220 1.08 8.63 -3.54
CA GLY A 220 0.88 7.21 -3.28
C GLY A 220 -0.49 6.75 -3.75
N VAL A 221 -0.69 5.44 -3.72
CA VAL A 221 -1.91 4.78 -4.16
C VAL A 221 -2.51 3.99 -3.01
N LEU A 222 -3.84 3.96 -2.98
CA LEU A 222 -4.66 3.15 -2.09
C LEU A 222 -5.65 2.38 -2.95
N TYR A 223 -5.59 1.06 -2.89
CA TYR A 223 -6.62 0.16 -3.38
C TYR A 223 -7.60 -0.14 -2.24
N VAL A 224 -8.89 0.05 -2.51
CA VAL A 224 -10.00 -0.42 -1.68
C VAL A 224 -10.90 -1.25 -2.57
N ARG A 225 -11.02 -2.55 -2.31
CA ARG A 225 -11.93 -3.42 -3.05
C ARG A 225 -13.33 -2.81 -3.03
N GLY A 226 -13.97 -2.65 -4.19
CA GLY A 226 -15.24 -1.93 -4.31
C GLY A 226 -16.32 -2.44 -3.36
N SER A 227 -16.41 -3.75 -3.14
CA SER A 227 -17.35 -4.37 -2.19
C SER A 227 -17.07 -4.08 -0.70
N ARG A 228 -15.99 -3.36 -0.39
CA ARG A 228 -15.55 -3.00 0.96
C ARG A 228 -15.56 -1.49 1.20
N LEU A 229 -15.89 -0.70 0.17
CA LEU A 229 -15.85 0.76 0.25
C LEU A 229 -16.76 1.30 1.37
N ASP A 230 -17.97 0.74 1.49
CA ASP A 230 -18.96 1.13 2.52
C ASP A 230 -18.54 0.78 3.96
N LEU A 231 -17.46 0.01 4.14
CA LEU A 231 -16.90 -0.27 5.47
C LEU A 231 -16.05 0.89 6.01
N LEU A 232 -15.60 1.80 5.14
CA LEU A 232 -14.69 2.88 5.48
C LEU A 232 -15.41 4.21 5.59
N ARG A 233 -15.29 4.86 6.75
CA ARG A 233 -15.67 6.25 6.93
C ARG A 233 -14.58 7.18 6.39
N PRO A 234 -14.91 8.18 5.55
CA PRO A 234 -13.95 9.20 5.13
C PRO A 234 -13.44 10.01 6.34
N LEU A 235 -12.13 10.12 6.48
CA LEU A 235 -11.50 10.84 7.60
C LEU A 235 -11.16 12.29 7.28
N GLU A 236 -10.96 12.58 5.99
CA GLU A 236 -10.63 13.91 5.47
C GLU A 236 -11.64 14.28 4.36
N PRO A 237 -12.95 14.42 4.66
CA PRO A 237 -13.92 14.85 3.66
C PRO A 237 -13.58 16.26 3.17
N GLY A 238 -13.68 16.49 1.87
CA GLY A 238 -13.16 17.71 1.27
C GLY A 238 -13.69 17.95 -0.14
N TRP A 239 -12.92 18.69 -0.92
CA TRP A 239 -13.32 19.00 -2.29
C TRP A 239 -13.28 17.75 -3.17
N ASN A 240 -14.38 17.48 -3.87
CA ASN A 240 -14.55 16.34 -4.77
C ASN A 240 -14.57 14.95 -4.08
N SER A 241 -14.91 14.89 -2.78
CA SER A 241 -15.22 13.65 -2.04
C SER A 241 -16.70 13.31 -2.06
#